data_AF-A0A4V3EKR5-F1
#
_entry.id   AF-A0A4V3EKR5-F1
#
_cell.length_a   1.000
_cell.length_b   1.000
_cell.length_c   1.000
_cell.angle_alpha   90.00
_cell.angle_beta   90.00
_cell.angle_gamma   90.00
#
_symmetry.space_group_name_H-M   'P 1'
#
loop_
_entity.id
_entity.type
_entity.pdbx_description
1 polymer ?
#
loop_
_entity_poly.entity_id
_entity_poly.type
_entity_poly.pdbx_seq_one_letter_code
_entity_poly.pdbx_strand_id
1 'polypeptide(L)'
;MEWGTVVSVAVGGLIGLSGDTIGRIGARRQAQRARQESLEDAESARRRAIEDESRAAKADRERRAVENILGAYLEHPVRLLNQPPHETDRSATKICAILGFEQSFLLDRELRLRIAEVCYLLDMAQSGSVPGHSLAEVAFLSRSETRMLMGAWSRGDTLPESVEGWRQLRQLRPDIEARWQGTLRDNGSSIVVPPLSIY
;
A
#
# COMPACT_ATOMS: atom_id res chain seq x y z
N MET A 1 -79.60 43.60 -19.06
CA MET A 1 -78.25 43.39 -18.48
C MET A 1 -78.07 41.90 -18.28
N GLU A 2 -77.14 41.33 -19.02
CA GLU A 2 -76.96 39.89 -19.21
C GLU A 2 -76.23 39.26 -18.02
N TRP A 3 -76.92 38.42 -17.27
CA TRP A 3 -76.36 37.66 -16.15
C TRP A 3 -75.28 36.64 -16.58
N GLY A 4 -75.23 36.27 -17.86
CA GLY A 4 -74.26 35.29 -18.41
C GLY A 4 -72.81 35.78 -18.43
N THR A 5 -72.59 37.10 -18.55
CA THR A 5 -71.24 37.68 -18.64
C THR A 5 -70.57 37.76 -17.27
N VAL A 6 -71.35 37.91 -16.19
CA VAL A 6 -70.83 37.93 -14.82
C VAL A 6 -70.42 36.53 -14.36
N VAL A 7 -71.18 35.50 -14.74
CA VAL A 7 -70.89 34.09 -14.38
C VAL A 7 -69.63 33.59 -15.10
N SER A 8 -69.45 33.93 -16.38
CA SER A 8 -68.28 33.51 -17.17
C SER A 8 -66.96 34.15 -16.69
N VAL A 9 -66.99 35.43 -16.28
CA VAL A 9 -65.81 36.11 -15.69
C VAL A 9 -65.49 35.56 -14.31
N ALA A 10 -66.50 35.24 -13.48
CA ALA A 10 -66.28 34.64 -12.16
C ALA A 10 -65.70 33.22 -12.25
N VAL A 11 -66.21 32.39 -13.17
CA VAL A 11 -65.70 31.02 -13.40
C VAL A 11 -64.31 31.06 -14.04
N GLY A 12 -64.06 31.96 -15.00
CA GLY A 12 -62.74 32.16 -15.59
C GLY A 12 -61.68 32.63 -14.58
N GLY A 13 -62.07 33.51 -13.65
CA GLY A 13 -61.19 33.96 -12.55
C GLY A 13 -60.85 32.85 -11.55
N LEU A 14 -61.79 31.96 -11.22
CA LEU A 14 -61.58 30.81 -10.34
C LEU A 14 -60.70 29.72 -10.97
N ILE A 15 -60.83 29.48 -12.28
CA ILE A 15 -59.97 28.53 -13.02
C ILE A 15 -58.56 29.12 -13.21
N GLY A 16 -58.44 30.42 -13.48
CA GLY A 16 -57.15 31.11 -13.58
C GLY A 16 -56.35 31.09 -12.26
N LEU A 17 -57.00 31.35 -11.12
CA LEU A 17 -56.36 31.34 -9.81
C LEU A 17 -55.96 29.92 -9.33
N SER A 18 -56.68 28.88 -9.75
CA SER A 18 -56.35 27.48 -9.44
C SER A 18 -55.23 26.93 -10.34
N GLY A 19 -55.17 27.31 -11.62
CA GLY A 19 -54.06 26.95 -12.51
C GLY A 19 -52.70 27.55 -12.08
N ASP A 20 -52.70 28.82 -11.66
CA ASP A 20 -51.48 29.54 -11.26
C ASP A 20 -50.90 29.06 -9.91
N THR A 21 -51.76 28.58 -9.00
CA THR A 21 -51.35 28.00 -7.72
C THR A 21 -50.85 26.56 -7.89
N ILE A 22 -51.47 25.74 -8.73
CA ILE A 22 -51.02 24.36 -9.03
C ILE A 22 -49.68 24.38 -9.79
N GLY A 23 -49.50 25.29 -10.76
CA GLY A 23 -48.23 25.46 -11.48
C GLY A 23 -47.07 25.87 -10.57
N ARG A 24 -47.30 26.79 -9.62
CA ARG A 24 -46.29 27.21 -8.63
C ARG A 24 -45.91 26.10 -7.64
N ILE A 25 -46.85 25.25 -7.23
CA ILE A 25 -46.58 24.11 -6.34
C ILE A 25 -45.81 23.01 -7.09
N GLY A 26 -46.16 22.74 -8.36
CA GLY A 26 -45.44 21.81 -9.22
C GLY A 26 -44.00 22.24 -9.49
N ALA A 27 -43.78 23.51 -9.84
CA ALA A 27 -42.46 24.10 -10.08
C ALA A 27 -41.58 24.09 -8.81
N ARG A 28 -42.16 24.34 -7.63
CA ARG A 28 -41.44 24.24 -6.35
C ARG A 28 -41.01 22.81 -6.02
N ARG A 29 -41.88 21.81 -6.27
CA ARG A 29 -41.53 20.39 -6.07
C ARG A 29 -40.48 19.92 -7.07
N GLN A 30 -40.54 20.34 -8.33
CA GLN A 30 -39.51 20.05 -9.32
C GLN A 30 -38.18 20.72 -8.96
N ALA A 31 -38.18 21.98 -8.53
CA ALA A 31 -36.98 22.66 -8.08
C ALA A 31 -36.38 22.04 -6.80
N GLN A 32 -37.21 21.54 -5.88
CA GLN A 32 -36.74 20.81 -4.70
C GLN A 32 -36.13 19.45 -5.08
N ARG A 33 -36.75 18.69 -5.98
CA ARG A 33 -36.19 17.42 -6.47
C ARG A 33 -34.87 17.63 -7.21
N ALA A 34 -34.80 18.59 -8.13
CA ALA A 34 -33.56 18.90 -8.85
C ALA A 34 -32.45 19.37 -7.91
N ARG A 35 -32.78 20.13 -6.85
CA ARG A 35 -31.81 20.50 -5.80
C ARG A 35 -31.34 19.28 -5.01
N GLN A 36 -32.25 18.37 -4.67
CA GLN A 36 -31.91 17.18 -3.90
C GLN A 36 -31.05 16.20 -4.72
N GLU A 37 -31.41 15.96 -5.98
CA GLU A 37 -30.59 15.19 -6.93
C GLU A 37 -29.20 15.83 -7.12
N SER A 38 -29.12 17.17 -7.27
CA SER A 38 -27.82 17.85 -7.40
C SER A 38 -26.95 17.76 -6.14
N LEU A 39 -27.56 17.67 -4.95
CA LEU A 39 -26.84 17.51 -3.68
C LEU A 39 -26.34 16.08 -3.51
N GLU A 40 -27.15 15.09 -3.87
CA GLU A 40 -26.76 13.67 -3.86
C GLU A 40 -25.63 13.40 -4.88
N ASP A 41 -25.71 13.99 -6.07
CA ASP A 41 -24.64 13.94 -7.07
C ASP A 41 -23.36 14.63 -6.57
N ALA A 42 -23.47 15.79 -5.92
CA ALA A 42 -22.32 16.49 -5.35
C ALA A 42 -21.68 15.70 -4.18
N GLU A 43 -22.48 15.04 -3.35
CA GLU A 43 -21.98 14.18 -2.27
C GLU A 43 -21.29 12.93 -2.82
N SER A 44 -21.85 12.30 -3.84
CA SER A 44 -21.24 11.14 -4.49
C SER A 44 -19.93 11.51 -5.20
N ALA A 45 -19.89 12.67 -5.88
CA ALA A 45 -18.67 13.21 -6.49
C ALA A 45 -17.61 13.54 -5.43
N ARG A 46 -17.98 14.11 -4.28
CA ARG A 46 -17.06 14.34 -3.16
C ARG A 46 -16.49 13.05 -2.59
N ARG A 47 -17.32 12.01 -2.39
CA ARG A 47 -16.83 10.71 -1.90
C ARG A 47 -15.83 10.09 -2.86
N ARG A 48 -16.13 10.10 -4.17
CA ARG A 48 -15.20 9.62 -5.21
C ARG A 48 -13.88 10.41 -5.18
N ALA A 49 -13.94 11.74 -5.08
CA ALA A 49 -12.74 12.58 -4.99
C ALA A 49 -11.87 12.25 -3.76
N ILE A 50 -12.48 12.02 -2.59
CA ILE A 50 -11.76 11.61 -1.38
C ILE A 50 -11.12 10.23 -1.54
N GLU A 51 -11.84 9.28 -2.16
CA GLU A 51 -11.31 7.94 -2.43
C GLU A 51 -10.16 7.95 -3.44
N ASP A 52 -10.24 8.81 -4.46
CA ASP A 52 -9.19 9.00 -5.46
C ASP A 52 -7.96 9.66 -4.84
N GLU A 53 -8.14 10.69 -3.98
CA GLU A 53 -7.05 11.33 -3.24
C GLU A 53 -6.38 10.34 -2.27
N SER A 54 -7.17 9.53 -1.57
CA SER A 54 -6.66 8.45 -0.71
C SER A 54 -5.85 7.41 -1.50
N ARG A 55 -6.33 7.03 -2.69
CA ARG A 55 -5.60 6.12 -3.59
C ARG A 55 -4.29 6.74 -4.08
N ALA A 56 -4.32 8.00 -4.50
CA ALA A 56 -3.13 8.73 -4.94
C ALA A 56 -2.09 8.87 -3.82
N ALA A 57 -2.52 9.22 -2.60
CA ALA A 57 -1.65 9.34 -1.44
C ALA A 57 -0.98 8.00 -1.06
N LYS A 58 -1.72 6.89 -1.16
CA LYS A 58 -1.17 5.54 -0.93
C LYS A 58 -0.15 5.14 -2.00
N ALA A 59 -0.45 5.39 -3.28
CA ALA A 59 0.48 5.12 -4.37
C ALA A 59 1.77 5.95 -4.27
N ASP A 60 1.64 7.22 -3.87
CA ASP A 60 2.81 8.08 -3.62
C ASP A 60 3.63 7.60 -2.41
N ARG A 61 2.96 7.13 -1.35
CA ARG A 61 3.63 6.55 -0.18
C ARG A 61 4.38 5.25 -0.51
N GLU A 62 3.80 4.40 -1.36
CA GLU A 62 4.44 3.18 -1.86
C GLU A 62 5.68 3.52 -2.70
N ARG A 63 5.58 4.49 -3.62
CA ARG A 63 6.73 4.96 -4.40
C ARG A 63 7.87 5.44 -3.51
N ARG A 64 7.55 6.25 -2.48
CA ARG A 64 8.54 6.70 -1.49
C ARG A 64 9.14 5.55 -0.69
N ALA A 65 8.36 4.51 -0.36
CA ALA A 65 8.89 3.31 0.29
C ALA A 65 9.90 2.59 -0.58
N VAL A 66 9.58 2.41 -1.87
CA VAL A 66 10.48 1.79 -2.85
C VAL A 66 11.78 2.60 -2.99
N GLU A 67 11.67 3.92 -3.11
CA GLU A 67 12.83 4.82 -3.17
C GLU A 67 13.70 4.72 -1.92
N ASN A 68 13.10 4.72 -0.72
CA ASN A 68 13.82 4.58 0.54
C ASN A 68 14.52 3.21 0.66
N ILE A 69 13.85 2.13 0.24
CA ILE A 69 14.43 0.78 0.24
C ILE A 69 15.64 0.72 -0.71
N LEU A 70 15.53 1.25 -1.92
CA LEU A 70 16.65 1.28 -2.87
C LEU A 70 17.76 2.22 -2.38
N GLY A 71 17.39 3.36 -1.78
CA GLY A 71 18.27 4.34 -1.17
C GLY A 71 19.10 3.74 -0.03
N ALA A 72 18.52 2.88 0.81
CA ALA A 72 19.22 2.20 1.90
C ALA A 72 20.49 1.47 1.42
N TYR A 73 20.41 0.77 0.29
CA TYR A 73 21.55 0.06 -0.29
C TYR A 73 22.59 0.98 -0.96
N LEU A 74 22.22 2.22 -1.28
CA LEU A 74 23.14 3.24 -1.80
C LEU A 74 23.83 3.99 -0.66
N GLU A 75 23.11 4.33 0.40
CA GLU A 75 23.60 5.04 1.57
C GLU A 75 24.44 4.14 2.49
N HIS A 76 24.13 2.85 2.54
CA HIS A 76 24.78 1.87 3.39
C HIS A 76 25.30 0.68 2.57
N PRO A 77 26.26 0.90 1.66
CA PRO A 77 26.71 -0.14 0.76
C PRO A 77 27.41 -1.26 1.55
N VAL A 78 27.01 -2.50 1.28
CA VAL A 78 27.76 -3.69 1.67
C VAL A 78 28.53 -4.21 0.45
N ARG A 79 29.86 -4.23 0.56
CA ARG A 79 30.78 -4.78 -0.42
C ARG A 79 30.99 -6.24 -0.12
N LEU A 80 30.99 -7.05 -1.18
CA LEU A 80 31.23 -8.48 -1.08
C LEU A 80 32.64 -8.80 -0.56
N LEU A 81 33.63 -7.98 -0.94
CA LEU A 81 35.04 -8.22 -0.64
C LEU A 81 35.64 -7.03 0.10
N ASN A 82 36.54 -7.31 1.04
CA ASN A 82 37.42 -6.35 1.71
C ASN A 82 36.69 -5.23 2.49
N GLN A 83 35.45 -5.45 2.94
CA GLN A 83 34.79 -4.56 3.90
C GLN A 83 35.05 -5.05 5.33
N PRO A 84 35.45 -4.16 6.26
CA PRO A 84 35.61 -4.51 7.66
C PRO A 84 34.31 -5.09 8.26
N PRO A 85 34.37 -6.16 9.07
CA PRO A 85 33.16 -6.80 9.61
C PRO A 85 32.21 -5.86 10.36
N HIS A 86 32.76 -4.92 11.14
CA HIS A 86 31.97 -3.94 11.89
C HIS A 86 31.24 -2.93 10.98
N GLU A 87 31.82 -2.58 9.83
CA GLU A 87 31.15 -1.71 8.84
C GLU A 87 30.05 -2.48 8.10
N THR A 88 30.29 -3.75 7.80
CA THR A 88 29.30 -4.66 7.19
C THR A 88 28.09 -4.79 8.10
N ASP A 89 28.31 -5.08 9.39
CA ASP A 89 27.24 -5.22 10.37
C ASP A 89 26.43 -3.93 10.53
N ARG A 90 27.12 -2.78 10.72
CA ARG A 90 26.46 -1.47 10.80
C ARG A 90 25.59 -1.18 9.57
N SER A 91 26.09 -1.50 8.37
CA SER A 91 25.35 -1.27 7.13
C SER A 91 24.15 -2.19 7.01
N ALA A 92 24.32 -3.47 7.32
CA ALA A 92 23.25 -4.46 7.32
C ALA A 92 22.13 -4.10 8.32
N THR A 93 22.46 -3.64 9.53
CA THR A 93 21.47 -3.20 10.52
C THR A 93 20.62 -2.04 9.99
N LYS A 94 21.26 -1.07 9.32
CA LYS A 94 20.56 0.09 8.76
C LYS A 94 19.65 -0.31 7.61
N ILE A 95 20.13 -1.18 6.72
CA ILE A 95 19.32 -1.74 5.63
C ILE A 95 18.12 -2.51 6.21
N CYS A 96 18.36 -3.42 7.16
CA CYS A 96 17.33 -4.22 7.81
C CYS A 96 16.23 -3.34 8.43
N ALA A 97 16.61 -2.29 9.17
CA ALA A 97 15.67 -1.36 9.77
C ALA A 97 14.78 -0.64 8.71
N ILE A 98 15.37 -0.21 7.60
CA ILE A 98 14.64 0.46 6.52
C ILE A 98 13.71 -0.54 5.81
N LEU A 99 14.19 -1.74 5.46
CA LEU A 99 13.37 -2.78 4.85
C LEU A 99 12.18 -3.14 5.74
N GLY A 100 12.43 -3.39 7.04
CA GLY A 100 11.42 -3.79 8.01
C GLY A 100 10.32 -2.76 8.21
N PHE A 101 10.66 -1.47 8.12
CA PHE A 101 9.69 -0.37 8.20
C PHE A 101 8.97 -0.12 6.87
N GLU A 102 9.73 0.08 5.79
CA GLU A 102 9.19 0.52 4.50
C GLU A 102 8.33 -0.53 3.80
N GLN A 103 8.58 -1.83 4.06
CA GLN A 103 7.75 -2.91 3.51
C GLN A 103 6.25 -2.76 3.85
N SER A 104 5.92 -2.15 5.00
CA SER A 104 4.52 -1.99 5.45
C SER A 104 3.70 -1.06 4.54
N PHE A 105 4.39 -0.26 3.72
CA PHE A 105 3.80 0.67 2.78
C PHE A 105 3.74 0.15 1.35
N LEU A 106 4.23 -1.07 1.11
CA LEU A 106 4.08 -1.76 -0.16
C LEU A 106 2.66 -2.34 -0.26
N LEU A 107 1.92 -1.87 -1.26
CA LEU A 107 0.52 -2.24 -1.51
C LEU A 107 0.46 -3.58 -2.23
N ASP A 108 1.40 -3.84 -3.14
CA ASP A 108 1.55 -5.15 -3.76
C ASP A 108 1.95 -6.19 -2.70
N ARG A 109 1.06 -7.17 -2.48
CA ARG A 109 1.24 -8.20 -1.46
C ARG A 109 2.44 -9.10 -1.75
N GLU A 110 2.67 -9.46 -3.02
CA GLU A 110 3.75 -10.36 -3.38
C GLU A 110 5.10 -9.68 -3.19
N LEU A 111 5.21 -8.42 -3.62
CA LEU A 111 6.39 -7.60 -3.41
C LEU A 111 6.65 -7.43 -1.91
N ARG A 112 5.62 -7.09 -1.12
CA ARG A 112 5.76 -6.94 0.34
C ARG A 112 6.31 -8.21 0.99
N LEU A 113 5.74 -9.37 0.67
CA LEU A 113 6.21 -10.65 1.21
C LEU A 113 7.65 -10.96 0.82
N ARG A 114 8.04 -10.65 -0.43
CA ARG A 114 9.41 -10.85 -0.89
C ARG A 114 10.40 -9.91 -0.22
N ILE A 115 10.01 -8.66 0.04
CA ILE A 115 10.85 -7.71 0.80
C ILE A 115 10.93 -8.10 2.28
N ALA A 116 9.85 -8.62 2.87
CA ALA A 116 9.85 -9.16 4.22
C ALA A 116 10.81 -10.34 4.38
N GLU A 117 10.80 -11.27 3.42
CA GLU A 117 11.75 -12.37 3.39
C GLU A 117 13.20 -11.87 3.25
N VAL A 118 13.44 -10.84 2.45
CA VAL A 118 14.76 -10.20 2.33
C VAL A 118 15.22 -9.60 3.66
N CYS A 119 14.36 -8.83 4.32
CA CYS A 119 14.63 -8.26 5.63
C CYS A 119 14.96 -9.37 6.65
N TYR A 120 14.14 -10.43 6.66
CA TYR A 120 14.25 -11.54 7.58
C TYR A 120 15.56 -12.32 7.42
N LEU A 121 15.93 -12.71 6.19
CA LEU A 121 17.16 -13.46 5.96
C LEU A 121 18.41 -12.60 6.21
N LEU A 122 18.32 -11.29 5.98
CA LEU A 122 19.39 -10.36 6.35
C LEU A 122 19.57 -10.28 7.88
N ASP A 123 18.50 -10.15 8.64
CA ASP A 123 18.52 -10.17 10.12
C ASP A 123 19.11 -11.49 10.67
N MET A 124 18.67 -12.62 10.10
CA MET A 124 19.22 -13.94 10.45
C MET A 124 20.72 -14.04 10.14
N ALA A 125 21.19 -13.43 9.04
CA ALA A 125 22.62 -13.38 8.73
C ALA A 125 23.42 -12.52 9.72
N GLN A 126 22.84 -11.44 10.26
CA GLN A 126 23.49 -10.63 11.29
C GLN A 126 23.73 -11.44 12.58
N SER A 127 22.80 -12.33 12.91
CA SER A 127 22.96 -13.26 14.04
C SER A 127 23.90 -14.45 13.76
N GLY A 128 24.47 -14.56 12.55
CA GLY A 128 25.33 -15.67 12.15
C GLY A 128 24.57 -16.99 11.91
N SER A 129 23.25 -16.94 11.75
CA SER A 129 22.41 -18.13 11.66
C SER A 129 22.33 -18.75 10.26
N VAL A 130 22.88 -18.08 9.23
CA VAL A 130 22.83 -18.54 7.83
C VAL A 130 24.04 -19.45 7.52
N PRO A 131 23.83 -20.78 7.31
CA PRO A 131 24.94 -21.71 7.09
C PRO A 131 25.63 -21.45 5.75
N GLY A 132 26.97 -21.48 5.74
CA GLY A 132 27.76 -21.44 4.50
C GLY A 132 27.80 -20.08 3.81
N HIS A 133 27.17 -19.05 4.37
CA HIS A 133 27.15 -17.70 3.82
C HIS A 133 27.57 -16.67 4.87
N SER A 134 28.45 -15.76 4.47
CA SER A 134 28.81 -14.59 5.25
C SER A 134 27.71 -13.52 5.19
N LEU A 135 27.66 -12.63 6.19
CA LEU A 135 26.76 -11.48 6.16
C LEU A 135 26.95 -10.61 4.91
N ALA A 136 28.20 -10.46 4.43
CA ALA A 136 28.50 -9.69 3.22
C ALA A 136 27.87 -10.34 1.97
N GLU A 137 27.92 -11.66 1.86
CA GLU A 137 27.28 -12.40 0.76
C GLU A 137 25.76 -12.27 0.81
N VAL A 138 25.16 -12.45 1.99
CA VAL A 138 23.70 -12.31 2.14
C VAL A 138 23.25 -10.89 1.82
N ALA A 139 23.94 -9.87 2.31
CA ALA A 139 23.62 -8.46 2.01
C ALA A 139 23.85 -8.08 0.54
N PHE A 140 24.82 -8.70 -0.13
CA PHE A 140 25.03 -8.51 -1.56
C PHE A 140 23.91 -9.15 -2.40
N LEU A 141 23.51 -10.37 -2.03
CA LEU A 141 22.40 -11.07 -2.68
C LEU A 141 21.06 -10.37 -2.41
N SER A 142 20.84 -9.87 -1.18
CA SER A 142 19.64 -9.13 -0.80
C SER A 142 19.48 -7.87 -1.66
N ARG A 143 20.55 -7.11 -1.86
CA ARG A 143 20.58 -5.94 -2.75
C ARG A 143 20.18 -6.31 -4.19
N SER A 144 20.72 -7.42 -4.68
CA SER A 144 20.49 -7.89 -6.06
C SER A 144 19.03 -8.32 -6.25
N GLU A 145 18.51 -9.09 -5.30
CA GLU A 145 17.11 -9.52 -5.26
C GLU A 145 16.17 -8.31 -5.16
N THR A 146 16.40 -7.39 -4.21
CA THR A 146 15.58 -6.19 -4.03
C THR A 146 15.55 -5.35 -5.31
N ARG A 147 16.68 -5.13 -5.97
CA ARG A 147 16.73 -4.34 -7.22
C ARG A 147 15.96 -4.99 -8.35
N MET A 148 16.06 -6.31 -8.50
CA MET A 148 15.31 -7.05 -9.51
C MET A 148 13.80 -6.92 -9.26
N LEU A 149 13.36 -7.13 -8.02
CA LEU A 149 11.95 -7.03 -7.62
C LEU A 149 11.39 -5.62 -7.84
N MET A 150 12.08 -4.61 -7.34
CA MET A 150 11.67 -3.20 -7.49
C MET A 150 11.70 -2.75 -8.95
N GLY A 151 12.65 -3.25 -9.73
CA GLY A 151 12.73 -3.01 -11.17
C GLY A 151 11.52 -3.58 -11.91
N ALA A 152 11.14 -4.84 -11.63
CA ALA A 152 9.94 -5.46 -12.22
C ALA A 152 8.66 -4.73 -11.81
N TRP A 153 8.50 -4.47 -10.51
CA TRP A 153 7.36 -3.71 -10.00
C TRP A 153 7.23 -2.32 -10.66
N SER A 154 8.34 -1.60 -10.82
CA SER A 154 8.33 -0.25 -11.41
C SER A 154 7.87 -0.23 -12.88
N ARG A 155 8.02 -1.35 -13.60
CA ARG A 155 7.55 -1.52 -14.98
C ARG A 155 6.13 -2.06 -15.07
N GLY A 156 5.53 -2.46 -13.95
CA GLY A 156 4.24 -3.16 -13.91
C GLY A 156 4.34 -4.62 -14.38
N ASP A 157 5.53 -5.21 -14.35
CA ASP A 157 5.75 -6.60 -14.73
C ASP A 157 5.35 -7.54 -13.58
N THR A 158 5.06 -8.81 -13.92
CA THR A 158 5.00 -9.88 -12.92
C THR A 158 6.34 -10.00 -12.21
N LEU A 159 6.33 -10.25 -10.90
CA LEU A 159 7.57 -10.40 -10.13
C LEU A 159 8.36 -11.62 -10.63
N PRO A 160 9.65 -11.45 -10.92
CA PRO A 160 10.48 -12.54 -11.43
C PRO A 160 10.80 -13.55 -10.34
N GLU A 161 11.19 -14.76 -10.77
CA GLU A 161 11.80 -15.73 -9.88
C GLU A 161 13.06 -15.15 -9.22
N SER A 162 13.35 -15.60 -7.99
CA SER A 162 14.56 -15.17 -7.26
C SER A 162 15.83 -15.40 -8.06
N VAL A 163 16.77 -14.47 -7.91
CA VAL A 163 18.14 -14.65 -8.43
C VAL A 163 18.74 -15.92 -7.85
N GLU A 164 19.52 -16.66 -8.64
CA GLU A 164 19.95 -18.04 -8.30
C GLU A 164 20.57 -18.15 -6.89
N GLY A 165 21.48 -17.24 -6.51
CA GLY A 165 22.07 -17.26 -5.17
C GLY A 165 21.07 -16.97 -4.05
N TRP A 166 20.09 -16.09 -4.28
CA TRP A 166 19.02 -15.82 -3.31
C TRP A 166 18.03 -16.98 -3.21
N ARG A 167 17.73 -17.63 -4.35
CA ARG A 167 16.88 -18.81 -4.41
C ARG A 167 17.45 -19.95 -3.58
N GLN A 168 18.76 -20.17 -3.65
CA GLN A 168 19.46 -21.16 -2.82
C GLN A 168 19.35 -20.82 -1.33
N LEU A 169 19.58 -19.56 -0.94
CA LEU A 169 19.37 -19.10 0.44
C LEU A 169 17.94 -19.35 0.92
N ARG A 170 16.95 -19.06 0.08
CA ARG A 170 15.53 -19.26 0.41
C ARG A 170 15.18 -20.73 0.63
N GLN A 171 15.79 -21.64 -0.13
CA GLN A 171 15.60 -23.09 0.07
C GLN A 171 16.14 -23.57 1.42
N LEU A 172 17.19 -22.92 1.93
CA LEU A 172 17.77 -23.20 3.25
C LEU A 172 16.97 -22.60 4.43
N ARG A 173 15.91 -21.82 4.16
CA ARG A 173 15.16 -21.10 5.20
C ARG A 173 14.72 -21.97 6.39
N PRO A 174 14.18 -23.19 6.20
CA PRO A 174 13.81 -24.05 7.33
C PRO A 174 14.99 -24.38 8.26
N ASP A 175 16.18 -24.59 7.69
CA ASP A 175 17.39 -24.91 8.46
C ASP A 175 17.93 -23.67 9.19
N ILE A 176 17.85 -22.50 8.54
CA ILE A 176 18.21 -21.19 9.14
C ILE A 176 17.31 -20.91 10.35
N GLU A 177 15.99 -21.07 10.18
CA GLU A 177 14.97 -20.92 11.22
C GLU A 177 15.24 -21.86 12.41
N ALA A 178 15.49 -23.15 12.13
CA ALA A 178 15.78 -24.15 13.14
C ALA A 178 17.05 -23.82 13.94
N ARG A 179 18.11 -23.35 13.25
CA ARG A 179 19.37 -22.98 13.90
C ARG A 179 19.21 -21.78 14.81
N TRP A 180 18.57 -20.71 14.32
CA TRP A 180 18.31 -19.52 15.12
C TRP A 180 17.43 -19.84 16.34
N GLN A 181 16.39 -20.66 16.16
CA GLN A 181 15.54 -21.12 17.25
C GLN A 181 16.32 -21.93 18.30
N GLY A 182 17.30 -22.74 17.86
CA GLY A 182 18.24 -23.43 18.75
C GLY A 182 19.07 -22.43 19.55
N THR A 183 19.68 -21.44 18.89
CA THR A 183 20.48 -20.40 19.54
C THR A 183 19.68 -19.59 20.57
N LEU A 184 18.42 -19.26 20.28
CA LEU A 184 17.55 -18.62 21.27
C LEU A 184 17.31 -19.48 22.50
N ARG A 185 17.02 -20.77 22.30
CA ARG A 185 16.79 -21.72 23.40
C ARG A 185 18.03 -21.90 24.26
N ASP A 186 19.20 -22.03 23.63
CA ASP A 186 20.49 -22.16 24.31
C ASP A 186 20.79 -20.92 25.17
N ASN A 187 20.33 -19.74 24.73
CA ASN A 187 20.42 -18.48 25.48
C ASN A 187 19.27 -18.26 26.49
N GLY A 188 18.43 -19.27 26.74
CA GLY A 188 17.35 -19.22 27.73
C GLY A 188 16.09 -18.48 27.28
N SER A 189 15.96 -18.16 25.99
CA SER A 189 14.77 -17.50 25.44
C SER A 189 13.72 -18.52 24.99
N SER A 190 12.45 -18.24 25.29
CA SER A 190 11.30 -19.03 24.87
C SER A 190 10.57 -18.46 23.64
N ILE A 191 11.15 -17.43 23.01
CA ILE A 191 10.57 -16.79 21.81
C ILE A 191 10.55 -17.78 20.65
N VAL A 192 9.45 -17.77 19.90
CA VAL A 192 9.26 -18.56 18.67
C VAL A 192 9.31 -17.63 17.47
N VAL A 193 10.01 -18.04 16.40
CA VAL A 193 10.01 -17.32 15.12
C VAL A 193 8.56 -17.13 14.63
N PRO A 194 8.08 -15.89 14.45
CA PRO A 194 6.78 -15.68 13.81
C PRO A 194 6.85 -16.06 12.32
N PRO A 195 5.82 -16.72 11.76
CA PRO A 195 5.85 -17.11 10.36
C PRO A 195 5.80 -15.88 9.45
N LEU A 196 6.57 -15.89 8.36
CA LEU A 196 6.60 -14.78 7.38
C LEU A 196 5.23 -14.38 6.82
N SER A 197 4.23 -15.28 6.90
CA SER A 197 2.85 -15.03 6.50
C SER A 197 2.13 -13.94 7.29
N ILE A 198 2.68 -13.48 8.42
CA ILE A 198 2.08 -12.38 9.20
C ILE A 198 2.41 -10.99 8.67
N TYR A 199 3.37 -10.89 7.74
CA TYR A 199 3.81 -9.65 7.09
C TYR A 199 3.20 -9.53 5.68
#